data_AF-A0A061N153-F1
#
_entry.id   AF-A0A061N153-F1
#
_cell.length_a   1.000
_cell.length_b   1.000
_cell.length_c   1.000
_cell.angle_alpha   90.00
_cell.angle_beta   90.00
_cell.angle_gamma   90.00
#
_symmetry.space_group_name_H-M   'P 1'
#
loop_
_entity.id
_entity.type
_entity.pdbx_description
1 polymer ?
#
loop_
_entity_poly.entity_id
_entity_poly.type
_entity_poly.pdbx_seq_one_letter_code
_entity_poly.pdbx_strand_id
1 'polypeptide(L)'
;MQPLTSYFLSDILEQFGGLPEGAVVEIPAPSSEEVYGATLGQFTQLGTIVLVLAFMGSISEERRSGEVKMLLLRPVSYASYWFGKFIVSSTVMTVSFILGIGIALFYIQLLFEPILMSELFGSLAMYWLWLLFIIAVTTTFSTLIKRQTVVAVCSLIFVFGLQMFASLFTSLASWTPGALPNLAVAMTTEEIVLPIASTILSIALIAWMSILYMKKTDWLY
;
A
#
# COMPACT_ATOMS: atom_id res chain seq x y z
N MET A 1 0.81 -14.55 8.27
CA MET A 1 -0.21 -15.57 8.56
C MET A 1 -0.53 -16.39 7.33
N GLN A 2 -0.82 -15.75 6.19
CA GLN A 2 -1.31 -16.43 4.98
C GLN A 2 -0.59 -17.75 4.60
N PRO A 3 0.75 -17.84 4.49
CA PRO A 3 1.40 -19.08 4.06
C PRO A 3 1.16 -20.27 5.00
N LEU A 4 1.12 -20.02 6.31
CA LEU A 4 0.93 -21.05 7.31
C LEU A 4 -0.52 -21.57 7.27
N THR A 5 -1.49 -20.65 7.23
CA THR A 5 -2.91 -20.98 7.11
C THR A 5 -3.25 -21.68 5.80
N SER A 6 -2.59 -21.32 4.69
CA SER A 6 -2.79 -21.98 3.40
C SER A 6 -2.28 -23.43 3.41
N TYR A 7 -1.12 -23.67 4.04
CA TYR A 7 -0.54 -25.01 4.12
C TYR A 7 -1.36 -25.95 5.01
N PHE A 8 -1.77 -25.48 6.20
CA PHE A 8 -2.52 -26.29 7.17
C PHE A 8 -4.04 -26.26 6.96
N LEU A 9 -4.55 -25.73 5.83
CA LEU A 9 -5.98 -25.55 5.63
C LEU A 9 -6.74 -26.89 5.67
N SER A 10 -6.23 -27.91 4.98
CA SER A 10 -6.84 -29.25 4.96
C SER A 10 -6.87 -29.86 6.36
N ASP A 11 -5.76 -29.79 7.09
CA ASP A 11 -5.65 -30.31 8.47
C ASP A 11 -6.60 -29.60 9.43
N ILE A 12 -6.75 -28.27 9.29
CA ILE A 12 -7.69 -27.47 10.07
C ILE A 12 -9.13 -27.91 9.78
N LEU A 13 -9.48 -28.16 8.52
CA LEU A 13 -10.83 -28.59 8.13
C LEU A 13 -11.13 -30.03 8.55
N GLU A 14 -10.14 -30.91 8.54
CA GLU A 14 -10.31 -32.29 9.04
C GLU A 14 -10.58 -32.31 10.55
N GLN A 15 -9.83 -31.53 11.34
CA GLN A 15 -9.96 -31.54 12.80
C GLN A 15 -11.10 -30.66 13.33
N PHE A 16 -11.43 -29.56 12.65
CA PHE A 16 -12.36 -28.55 13.13
C PHE A 16 -13.52 -28.25 12.18
N GLY A 17 -13.58 -28.85 11.00
CA GLY A 17 -14.58 -28.55 9.95
C GLY A 17 -15.91 -29.28 10.08
N GLY A 18 -16.06 -30.21 11.04
CA GLY A 18 -17.31 -30.94 11.26
C GLY A 18 -17.75 -31.79 10.06
N LEU A 19 -16.80 -32.30 9.29
CA LEU A 19 -17.05 -33.12 8.11
C LEU A 19 -17.73 -34.44 8.51
N PRO A 20 -18.77 -34.92 7.79
CA PRO A 20 -19.38 -36.23 8.03
C PRO A 20 -18.33 -37.34 7.95
N GLU A 21 -18.48 -38.39 8.78
CA GLU A 21 -17.59 -39.55 8.72
C GLU A 21 -17.56 -40.13 7.28
N GLY A 22 -16.39 -40.07 6.63
CA GLY A 22 -16.17 -40.53 5.26
C GLY A 22 -16.16 -39.44 4.17
N ALA A 23 -16.32 -38.16 4.52
CA ALA A 23 -16.14 -37.05 3.56
C ALA A 23 -14.64 -36.80 3.31
N VAL A 24 -14.13 -37.31 2.19
CA VAL A 24 -12.78 -36.99 1.69
C VAL A 24 -12.84 -35.64 0.98
N VAL A 25 -12.46 -34.57 1.68
CA VAL A 25 -12.30 -33.24 1.08
C VAL A 25 -10.84 -33.10 0.62
N GLU A 26 -10.55 -33.54 -0.59
CA GLU A 26 -9.26 -33.26 -1.24
C GLU A 26 -9.26 -31.81 -1.76
N ILE A 27 -8.89 -30.86 -0.89
CA ILE A 27 -8.53 -29.51 -1.35
C ILE A 27 -7.12 -29.61 -1.93
N PRO A 28 -6.92 -29.33 -3.23
CA PRO A 28 -5.58 -29.31 -3.80
C PRO A 28 -4.73 -28.27 -3.07
N ALA A 29 -3.49 -28.64 -2.74
CA ALA A 29 -2.56 -27.71 -2.11
C ALA A 29 -2.36 -26.49 -3.03
N PRO A 30 -2.49 -25.26 -2.51
CA PRO A 30 -2.35 -24.06 -3.33
C PRO A 30 -0.90 -23.92 -3.82
N SER A 31 -0.73 -23.33 -5.01
CA SER A 31 0.60 -23.07 -5.54
C SER A 31 1.31 -21.97 -4.74
N SER A 32 2.64 -21.90 -4.85
CA SER A 32 3.42 -20.83 -4.19
C SER A 32 3.03 -19.43 -4.68
N GLU A 33 2.69 -19.30 -5.97
CA GLU A 33 2.18 -18.06 -6.58
C GLU A 33 0.80 -17.66 -6.04
N GLU A 34 -0.11 -18.61 -5.85
CA GLU A 34 -1.43 -18.35 -5.26
C GLU A 34 -1.31 -17.87 -3.80
N VAL A 35 -0.45 -18.52 -3.01
CA VAL A 35 -0.17 -18.12 -1.62
C VAL A 35 0.50 -16.74 -1.56
N TYR A 36 1.42 -16.46 -2.48
CA TYR A 36 2.03 -15.15 -2.64
C TYR A 36 0.99 -14.07 -2.98
N GLY A 37 0.15 -14.32 -3.98
CA GLY A 37 -0.92 -13.42 -4.40
C GLY A 37 -1.90 -13.13 -3.26
N ALA A 38 -2.31 -14.16 -2.52
CA ALA A 38 -3.16 -13.99 -1.34
C ALA A 38 -2.48 -13.18 -0.23
N THR A 39 -1.16 -13.35 -0.04
CA THR A 39 -0.37 -12.56 0.92
C THR A 39 -0.35 -11.09 0.53
N LEU A 40 -0.09 -10.79 -0.75
CA LEU A 40 -0.16 -9.41 -1.27
C LEU A 40 -1.56 -8.83 -1.18
N GLY A 41 -2.61 -9.64 -1.40
CA GLY A 41 -4.00 -9.21 -1.21
C GLY A 41 -4.27 -8.76 0.23
N GLN A 42 -3.81 -9.52 1.22
CA GLN A 42 -3.89 -9.12 2.63
C GLN A 42 -3.09 -7.85 2.93
N PHE A 43 -1.89 -7.73 2.39
CA PHE A 43 -1.10 -6.50 2.52
C PHE A 43 -1.82 -5.32 1.87
N THR A 44 -2.49 -5.53 0.74
CA THR A 44 -3.22 -4.48 0.02
C THR A 44 -4.39 -4.00 0.85
N GLN A 45 -5.14 -4.89 1.50
CA GLN A 45 -6.28 -4.49 2.33
C GLN A 45 -5.85 -3.95 3.69
N LEU A 46 -5.19 -4.78 4.50
CA LEU A 46 -4.83 -4.44 5.88
C LEU A 46 -3.64 -3.47 5.93
N GLY A 47 -2.64 -3.68 5.08
CA GLY A 47 -1.47 -2.79 5.02
C GLY A 47 -1.86 -1.38 4.60
N THR A 48 -2.78 -1.20 3.64
CA THR A 48 -3.31 0.14 3.29
C THR A 48 -3.97 0.80 4.49
N ILE A 49 -4.84 0.08 5.21
CA ILE A 49 -5.53 0.63 6.39
C ILE A 49 -4.51 1.06 7.46
N VAL A 50 -3.57 0.18 7.79
CA VAL A 50 -2.53 0.44 8.80
C VAL A 50 -1.67 1.64 8.40
N LEU A 51 -1.21 1.72 7.15
CA LEU A 51 -0.39 2.83 6.67
C LEU A 51 -1.14 4.16 6.73
N VAL A 52 -2.39 4.20 6.25
CA VAL A 52 -3.19 5.44 6.30
C VAL A 52 -3.40 5.88 7.75
N LEU A 53 -3.78 4.96 8.64
CA LEU A 53 -4.01 5.30 10.05
C LEU A 53 -2.71 5.71 10.78
N ALA A 54 -1.58 5.11 10.44
CA ALA A 54 -0.28 5.47 11.01
C ALA A 54 0.15 6.89 10.61
N PHE A 55 -0.17 7.33 9.37
CA PHE A 55 0.34 8.58 8.81
C PHE A 55 -0.72 9.68 8.58
N MET A 56 -1.99 9.44 8.93
CA MET A 56 -3.08 10.43 8.78
C MET A 56 -2.78 11.74 9.53
N GLY A 57 -2.09 11.65 10.67
CA GLY A 57 -1.72 12.78 11.52
C GLY A 57 -0.41 13.47 11.13
N SER A 58 0.29 13.00 10.10
CA SER A 58 1.68 13.42 9.80
C SER A 58 1.89 14.95 9.69
N ILE A 59 0.92 15.65 9.11
CA ILE A 59 0.91 17.12 8.98
C ILE A 59 -0.34 17.73 9.64
N SER A 60 -1.48 17.05 9.57
CA SER A 60 -2.76 17.55 10.09
C SER A 60 -2.72 17.78 11.60
N GLU A 61 -2.03 16.94 12.36
CA GLU A 61 -1.90 17.06 13.82
C GLU A 61 -0.99 18.24 14.19
N GLU A 62 0.16 18.38 13.53
CA GLU A 62 1.07 19.53 13.75
C GLU A 62 0.40 20.86 13.39
N ARG A 63 -0.45 20.86 12.37
CA ARG A 63 -1.23 22.05 11.98
C ARG A 63 -2.30 22.37 12.99
N ARG A 64 -2.87 21.36 13.65
CA ARG A 64 -3.87 21.53 14.72
C ARG A 64 -3.22 22.01 16.01
N SER A 65 -2.05 21.50 16.37
CA SER A 65 -1.29 21.91 17.56
C SER A 65 -0.58 23.25 17.40
N GLY A 66 -0.43 23.74 16.16
CA GLY A 66 0.23 25.01 15.85
C GLY A 66 1.76 24.89 15.72
N GLU A 67 2.31 23.68 15.84
CA GLU A 67 3.75 23.40 15.68
C GLU A 67 4.28 23.82 14.32
N VAL A 68 3.47 23.66 13.26
CA VAL A 68 3.88 24.06 11.90
C VAL A 68 4.16 25.56 11.83
N LYS A 69 3.44 26.39 12.60
CA LYS A 69 3.69 27.83 12.65
C LYS A 69 5.07 28.12 13.22
N MET A 70 5.43 27.48 14.33
CA MET A 70 6.74 27.66 14.96
C MET A 70 7.88 27.14 14.08
N LEU A 71 7.67 26.05 13.36
CA LEU A 71 8.67 25.47 12.45
C LEU A 71 8.92 26.38 11.24
N LEU A 72 7.87 26.94 10.65
CA LEU A 72 7.95 27.81 9.46
C LEU A 72 8.43 29.23 9.75
N LEU A 73 8.66 29.59 11.02
CA LEU A 73 9.40 30.82 11.37
C LEU A 73 10.89 30.73 11.02
N ARG A 74 11.42 29.50 10.84
CA ARG A 74 12.76 29.27 10.31
C ARG A 74 12.70 29.32 8.77
N PRO A 75 13.80 29.67 8.07
CA PRO A 75 13.85 29.74 6.61
C PRO A 75 13.85 28.35 5.96
N VAL A 76 12.83 27.55 6.26
CA VAL A 76 12.59 26.21 5.69
C VAL A 76 11.55 26.36 4.59
N SER A 77 11.86 25.84 3.40
CA SER A 77 10.90 25.86 2.30
C SER A 77 9.74 24.89 2.55
N TYR A 78 8.54 25.24 2.10
CA TYR A 78 7.37 24.35 2.15
C TYR A 78 7.62 23.00 1.46
N ALA A 79 8.43 23.00 0.39
CA ALA A 79 8.83 21.77 -0.29
C ALA A 79 9.69 20.88 0.61
N SER A 80 10.68 21.44 1.30
CA SER A 80 11.53 20.69 2.24
C SER A 80 10.72 20.11 3.41
N TYR A 81 9.75 20.87 3.93
CA TYR A 81 8.83 20.38 4.96
C TYR A 81 8.01 19.18 4.48
N TRP A 82 7.36 19.30 3.32
CA TRP A 82 6.54 18.21 2.76
C TRP A 82 7.36 16.96 2.43
N PHE A 83 8.49 17.14 1.75
CA PHE A 83 9.38 16.01 1.42
C PHE A 83 9.97 15.37 2.67
N GLY A 84 10.27 16.13 3.72
CA GLY A 84 10.71 15.56 5.00
C GLY A 84 9.68 14.60 5.57
N LYS A 85 8.40 14.99 5.58
CA LYS A 85 7.29 14.15 6.05
C LYS A 85 7.07 12.92 5.17
N PHE A 86 7.13 13.11 3.86
CA PHE A 86 6.98 12.04 2.90
C PHE A 86 8.13 11.02 3.01
N ILE A 87 9.38 11.47 3.12
CA ILE A 87 10.56 10.61 3.21
C ILE A 87 10.52 9.79 4.50
N VAL A 88 10.29 10.41 5.66
CA VAL A 88 10.23 9.66 6.94
C VAL A 88 9.14 8.59 6.88
N SER A 89 7.94 8.94 6.42
CA SER A 89 6.83 7.99 6.31
C SER A 89 7.13 6.87 5.31
N SER A 90 7.75 7.20 4.18
CA SER A 90 8.16 6.23 3.16
C SER A 90 9.26 5.29 3.64
N THR A 91 10.22 5.78 4.43
CA THR A 91 11.29 4.95 5.01
C THR A 91 10.70 3.95 6.00
N VAL A 92 9.84 4.40 6.92
CA VAL A 92 9.16 3.51 7.87
C VAL A 92 8.34 2.45 7.13
N MET A 93 7.54 2.87 6.15
CA MET A 93 6.77 1.96 5.30
C MET A 93 7.67 0.93 4.59
N THR A 94 8.78 1.37 3.99
CA THR A 94 9.69 0.48 3.23
C THR A 94 10.34 -0.56 4.14
N VAL A 95 10.82 -0.16 5.32
CA VAL A 95 11.41 -1.10 6.29
C VAL A 95 10.37 -2.11 6.77
N SER A 96 9.17 -1.64 7.13
CA SER A 96 8.07 -2.52 7.54
C SER A 96 7.67 -3.50 6.43
N PHE A 97 7.62 -3.03 5.18
CA PHE A 97 7.31 -3.87 4.02
C PHE A 97 8.37 -4.94 3.79
N ILE A 98 9.66 -4.58 3.77
CA ILE A 98 10.76 -5.53 3.57
C ILE A 98 10.77 -6.62 4.65
N LEU A 99 10.56 -6.24 5.92
CA LEU A 99 10.47 -7.21 7.01
C LEU A 99 9.25 -8.11 6.87
N GLY A 100 8.08 -7.53 6.60
CA GLY A 100 6.82 -8.29 6.47
C GLY A 100 6.85 -9.28 5.31
N ILE A 101 7.28 -8.82 4.13
CA ILE A 101 7.36 -9.67 2.94
C ILE A 101 8.52 -10.66 3.04
N GLY A 102 9.65 -10.28 3.64
CA GLY A 102 10.79 -11.18 3.87
C GLY A 102 10.41 -12.38 4.72
N ILE A 103 9.65 -12.15 5.80
CA ILE A 103 9.12 -13.24 6.63
C ILE A 103 8.13 -14.10 5.84
N ALA A 104 7.22 -13.48 5.07
CA ALA A 104 6.25 -14.24 4.28
C ALA A 104 6.93 -15.12 3.22
N LEU A 105 7.92 -14.58 2.50
CA LEU A 105 8.68 -15.30 1.49
C LEU A 105 9.53 -16.41 2.09
N PHE A 106 10.09 -16.21 3.28
CA PHE A 106 10.78 -17.26 4.02
C PHE A 106 9.87 -18.45 4.27
N TYR A 107 8.63 -18.23 4.73
CA TYR A 107 7.67 -19.31 4.91
C TYR A 107 7.21 -19.92 3.57
N ILE A 108 6.99 -19.12 2.52
CA ILE A 108 6.61 -19.66 1.21
C ILE A 108 7.69 -20.59 0.66
N GLN A 109 8.96 -20.22 0.73
CA GLN A 109 10.07 -21.07 0.28
C GLN A 109 10.26 -22.32 1.14
N LEU A 110 9.90 -22.27 2.42
CA LEU A 110 10.02 -23.40 3.33
C LEU A 110 8.91 -24.45 3.13
N LEU A 111 7.69 -23.99 2.83
CA LEU A 111 6.48 -24.81 2.79
C LEU A 111 6.01 -25.18 1.37
N PHE A 112 6.42 -24.41 0.35
CA PHE A 112 5.97 -24.55 -1.04
C PHE A 112 7.14 -24.51 -2.04
N GLU A 113 6.84 -24.72 -3.32
CA GLU A 113 7.85 -24.68 -4.39
C GLU A 113 8.45 -23.28 -4.61
N PRO A 114 9.73 -23.19 -5.01
CA PRO A 114 10.40 -21.90 -5.24
C PRO A 114 9.75 -21.11 -6.39
N ILE A 115 9.57 -19.80 -6.17
CA ILE A 115 9.09 -18.86 -7.20
C ILE A 115 10.28 -18.32 -8.00
N LEU A 116 10.09 -18.07 -9.30
CA LEU A 116 11.09 -17.44 -10.16
C LEU A 116 11.49 -16.06 -9.64
N MET A 117 12.77 -15.89 -9.33
CA MET A 117 13.29 -14.67 -8.69
C MET A 117 13.07 -13.41 -9.54
N SER A 118 13.17 -13.51 -10.87
CA SER A 118 12.97 -12.38 -11.79
C SER A 118 11.57 -11.78 -11.71
N GLU A 119 10.56 -12.64 -11.64
CA GLU A 119 9.14 -12.25 -11.57
C GLU A 119 8.79 -11.70 -10.19
N LEU A 120 9.37 -12.32 -9.15
CA LEU A 120 9.24 -11.88 -7.77
C LEU A 120 9.74 -10.44 -7.56
N PHE A 121 10.94 -10.09 -8.04
CA PHE A 121 11.47 -8.73 -7.90
C PHE A 121 10.63 -7.69 -8.62
N GLY A 122 10.12 -8.02 -9.82
CA GLY A 122 9.22 -7.14 -10.58
C GLY A 122 7.93 -6.84 -9.81
N SER A 123 7.29 -7.90 -9.32
CA SER A 123 6.08 -7.77 -8.48
C SER A 123 6.32 -6.94 -7.22
N LEU A 124 7.40 -7.23 -6.48
CA LEU A 124 7.75 -6.50 -5.25
C LEU A 124 7.98 -5.01 -5.51
N ALA A 125 8.64 -4.66 -6.61
CA ALA A 125 8.88 -3.27 -7.00
C ALA A 125 7.57 -2.53 -7.34
N MET A 126 6.67 -3.16 -8.09
CA MET A 126 5.35 -2.60 -8.40
C MET A 126 4.52 -2.38 -7.15
N TYR A 127 4.51 -3.37 -6.25
CA TYR A 127 3.78 -3.28 -5.00
C TYR A 127 4.38 -2.22 -4.07
N TRP A 128 5.71 -2.12 -3.99
CA TRP A 128 6.39 -1.06 -3.23
C TRP A 128 6.04 0.34 -3.75
N LEU A 129 5.99 0.52 -5.08
CA LEU A 129 5.57 1.78 -5.69
C LEU A 129 4.12 2.13 -5.36
N TRP A 130 3.24 1.14 -5.30
CA TRP A 130 1.86 1.31 -4.83
C TRP A 130 1.80 1.79 -3.37
N LEU A 131 2.60 1.22 -2.48
CA LEU A 131 2.67 1.68 -1.09
C LEU A 131 3.18 3.13 -0.98
N LEU A 132 4.16 3.53 -1.80
CA LEU A 132 4.60 4.93 -1.87
C LEU A 132 3.48 5.87 -2.31
N PHE A 133 2.65 5.43 -3.27
CA PHE A 133 1.49 6.20 -3.71
C PHE A 133 0.50 6.42 -2.57
N ILE A 134 0.21 5.41 -1.75
CA ILE A 134 -0.65 5.53 -0.56
C ILE A 134 -0.08 6.57 0.42
N ILE A 135 1.24 6.54 0.67
CA ILE A 135 1.90 7.52 1.54
C ILE A 135 1.79 8.94 0.97
N ALA A 136 1.96 9.11 -0.34
CA ALA A 136 1.84 10.41 -1.01
C ALA A 136 0.42 10.98 -0.88
N VAL A 137 -0.60 10.15 -1.15
CA VAL A 137 -2.02 10.51 -1.00
C VAL A 137 -2.33 10.90 0.45
N THR A 138 -1.94 10.07 1.41
CA THR A 138 -2.22 10.30 2.84
C THR A 138 -1.55 11.59 3.33
N THR A 139 -0.29 11.79 2.97
CA THR A 139 0.46 13.00 3.33
C THR A 139 -0.21 14.23 2.74
N THR A 140 -0.67 14.19 1.49
CA THR A 140 -1.37 15.31 0.86
C THR A 140 -2.76 15.56 1.44
N PHE A 141 -3.56 14.55 1.77
CA PHE A 141 -4.80 14.81 2.51
C PHE A 141 -4.52 15.41 3.88
N SER A 142 -3.43 15.01 4.54
CA SER A 142 -2.97 15.58 5.81
C SER A 142 -2.60 17.06 5.70
N THR A 143 -2.23 17.56 4.51
CA THR A 143 -1.97 18.99 4.29
C THR A 143 -3.24 19.79 4.04
N LEU A 144 -4.16 19.22 3.27
CA LEU A 144 -5.42 19.85 2.91
C LEU A 144 -6.38 19.94 4.11
N ILE A 145 -6.38 18.94 5.00
CA ILE A 145 -7.39 18.77 6.05
C ILE A 145 -6.75 18.84 7.44
N LYS A 146 -7.31 19.67 8.34
CA LYS A 146 -6.81 19.84 9.73
C LYS A 146 -7.21 18.71 10.69
N ARG A 147 -8.28 17.96 10.40
CA ARG A 147 -8.79 16.91 11.29
C ARG A 147 -8.25 15.54 10.84
N GLN A 148 -7.37 14.93 11.63
CA GLN A 148 -6.74 13.63 11.30
C GLN A 148 -7.75 12.52 10.93
N THR A 149 -8.90 12.44 11.61
CA THR A 149 -9.92 11.43 11.31
C THR A 149 -10.50 11.58 9.90
N VAL A 150 -10.68 12.83 9.46
CA VAL A 150 -11.16 13.13 8.11
C VAL A 150 -10.09 12.83 7.07
N VAL A 151 -8.81 13.06 7.39
CA VAL A 151 -7.67 12.66 6.55
C VAL A 151 -7.70 11.16 6.28
N ALA A 152 -7.86 10.34 7.32
CA ALA A 152 -7.93 8.88 7.16
C ALA A 152 -9.10 8.46 6.27
N VAL A 153 -10.31 8.95 6.56
CA VAL A 153 -11.51 8.58 5.76
C VAL A 153 -11.35 8.99 4.30
N CYS A 154 -10.92 10.21 4.01
CA CYS A 154 -10.71 10.68 2.63
C CYS A 154 -9.63 9.87 1.91
N SER A 155 -8.52 9.56 2.59
CA SER A 155 -7.43 8.78 2.01
C SER A 155 -7.86 7.35 1.70
N LEU A 156 -8.57 6.68 2.62
CA LEU A 156 -9.08 5.32 2.41
C LEU A 156 -10.11 5.26 1.30
N ILE A 157 -11.09 6.18 1.28
CA ILE A 157 -12.09 6.24 0.21
C ILE A 157 -11.43 6.44 -1.15
N PHE A 158 -10.44 7.35 -1.23
CA PHE A 158 -9.73 7.59 -2.47
C PHE A 158 -8.93 6.37 -2.93
N VAL A 159 -8.13 5.78 -2.05
CA VAL A 159 -7.25 4.64 -2.37
C VAL A 159 -8.07 3.40 -2.73
N PHE A 160 -9.07 3.04 -1.92
CA PHE A 160 -9.92 1.89 -2.23
C PHE A 160 -10.83 2.16 -3.42
N GLY A 161 -11.34 3.38 -3.58
CA GLY A 161 -12.09 3.78 -4.77
C GLY A 161 -11.27 3.61 -6.05
N LEU A 162 -9.98 3.97 -6.01
CA LEU A 162 -9.06 3.78 -7.13
C LEU A 162 -8.80 2.30 -7.43
N GLN A 163 -8.61 1.47 -6.40
CA GLN A 163 -8.47 0.02 -6.56
C GLN A 163 -9.74 -0.61 -7.13
N MET A 164 -10.91 -0.27 -6.60
CA MET A 164 -12.19 -0.76 -7.10
C MET A 164 -12.41 -0.34 -8.56
N PHE A 165 -12.08 0.90 -8.90
CA PHE A 165 -12.15 1.38 -10.28
C PHE A 165 -11.22 0.58 -11.19
N ALA A 166 -9.98 0.33 -10.76
CA ALA A 166 -9.01 -0.47 -11.52
C ALA A 166 -9.48 -1.91 -11.73
N SER A 167 -10.06 -2.54 -10.71
CA SER A 167 -10.56 -3.92 -10.79
C SER A 167 -11.84 -4.05 -11.62
N LEU A 168 -12.72 -3.03 -11.64
CA LEU A 168 -13.96 -3.07 -12.41
C LEU A 168 -13.75 -2.72 -13.89
N PHE A 169 -12.82 -1.83 -14.21
CA PHE A 169 -12.58 -1.32 -15.55
C PHE A 169 -11.18 -1.65 -16.05
N THR A 170 -10.83 -2.94 -16.05
CA THR A 170 -9.47 -3.43 -16.32
C THR A 170 -8.84 -2.86 -17.60
N SER A 171 -9.60 -2.72 -18.71
CA SER A 171 -9.07 -2.15 -19.96
C SER A 171 -8.84 -0.64 -19.93
N LEU A 172 -9.71 0.11 -19.23
CA LEU A 172 -9.67 1.57 -19.18
C LEU A 172 -8.77 2.08 -18.05
N ALA A 173 -8.55 1.26 -17.03
CA ALA A 173 -7.87 1.64 -15.80
C ALA A 173 -6.53 0.93 -15.60
N SER A 174 -6.08 0.13 -16.58
CA SER A 174 -4.76 -0.53 -16.59
C SER A 174 -3.61 0.45 -16.36
N TRP A 175 -3.73 1.67 -16.91
CA TRP A 175 -2.73 2.71 -16.74
C TRP A 175 -2.78 3.40 -15.37
N THR A 176 -3.77 3.14 -14.52
CA THR A 176 -3.92 3.89 -13.25
C THR A 176 -3.05 3.30 -12.13
N PRO A 177 -2.70 4.08 -11.09
CA PRO A 177 -1.95 3.55 -9.95
C PRO A 177 -2.67 2.40 -9.24
N GLY A 178 -4.02 2.39 -9.26
CA GLY A 178 -4.83 1.35 -8.64
C GLY A 178 -4.69 -0.02 -9.30
N ALA A 179 -4.12 -0.11 -10.51
CA ALA A 179 -3.85 -1.38 -11.18
C ALA A 179 -2.57 -2.08 -10.67
N LEU A 180 -1.64 -1.35 -10.04
CA LEU A 180 -0.35 -1.89 -9.59
C LEU A 180 -0.46 -3.11 -8.66
N PRO A 181 -1.36 -3.16 -7.66
CA PRO A 181 -1.52 -4.35 -6.82
C PRO A 181 -1.93 -5.58 -7.63
N ASN A 182 -2.81 -5.42 -8.62
CA ASN A 182 -3.28 -6.52 -9.46
C ASN A 182 -2.16 -7.02 -10.38
N LEU A 183 -1.36 -6.10 -10.96
CA LEU A 183 -0.19 -6.45 -11.77
C LEU A 183 0.90 -7.15 -10.95
N ALA A 184 1.10 -6.72 -9.70
CA ALA A 184 2.03 -7.37 -8.77
C ALA A 184 1.57 -8.81 -8.44
N VAL A 185 0.29 -9.00 -8.10
CA VAL A 185 -0.27 -10.34 -7.86
C VAL A 185 -0.16 -11.24 -9.09
N ALA A 186 -0.40 -10.69 -10.29
CA ALA A 186 -0.29 -11.43 -11.55
C ALA A 186 1.16 -11.72 -11.97
N MET A 187 2.16 -11.15 -11.29
CA MET A 187 3.59 -11.30 -11.59
C MET A 187 3.96 -11.00 -13.06
N THR A 188 3.12 -10.23 -13.76
CA THR A 188 3.31 -9.94 -15.18
C THR A 188 4.27 -8.76 -15.37
N THR A 189 5.11 -8.88 -16.40
CA THR A 189 6.01 -7.80 -16.84
C THR A 189 5.54 -7.11 -18.12
N GLU A 190 4.39 -7.54 -18.66
CA GLU A 190 3.81 -6.97 -19.87
C GLU A 190 3.15 -5.62 -19.57
N GLU A 191 3.38 -4.64 -20.45
CA GLU A 191 2.76 -3.30 -20.40
C GLU A 191 2.94 -2.50 -19.09
N ILE A 192 3.95 -2.83 -18.28
CA ILE A 192 4.16 -2.25 -16.95
C ILE A 192 4.61 -0.77 -16.97
N VAL A 193 5.15 -0.31 -18.10
CA VAL A 193 5.77 1.02 -18.21
C VAL A 193 4.74 2.12 -17.98
N LEU A 194 3.55 1.99 -18.54
CA LEU A 194 2.50 2.99 -18.47
C LEU A 194 1.92 3.15 -17.04
N PRO A 195 1.52 2.07 -16.33
CA PRO A 195 1.10 2.14 -14.92
C PRO A 195 2.18 2.69 -13.98
N ILE A 196 3.45 2.33 -14.20
CA ILE A 196 4.57 2.82 -13.39
C ILE A 196 4.76 4.33 -13.62
N ALA A 197 4.82 4.76 -14.89
CA ALA A 197 5.01 6.16 -15.26
C ALA A 197 3.87 7.04 -14.75
N SER A 198 2.62 6.59 -14.89
CA SER A 198 1.45 7.31 -14.40
C SER A 198 1.43 7.44 -12.88
N THR A 199 1.92 6.42 -12.16
CA THR A 199 2.01 6.45 -10.69
C THR A 199 3.05 7.45 -10.23
N ILE A 200 4.24 7.44 -10.83
CA ILE A 200 5.29 8.42 -10.54
C ILE A 200 4.81 9.84 -10.84
N LEU A 201 4.15 10.05 -11.99
CA LEU A 201 3.58 11.34 -12.36
C LEU A 201 2.50 11.77 -11.37
N SER A 202 1.61 10.86 -10.97
CA SER A 202 0.55 11.14 -9.99
C SER A 202 1.12 11.53 -8.63
N ILE A 203 2.16 10.83 -8.15
CA ILE A 203 2.88 11.20 -6.91
C ILE A 203 3.46 12.62 -7.04
N ALA A 204 4.15 12.91 -8.15
CA ALA A 204 4.75 14.22 -8.38
C ALA A 204 3.69 15.34 -8.44
N LEU A 205 2.57 15.10 -9.12
CA LEU A 205 1.46 16.05 -9.25
C LEU A 205 0.79 16.30 -7.90
N ILE A 206 0.51 15.24 -7.13
CA ILE A 206 -0.11 15.34 -5.81
C ILE A 206 0.82 16.07 -4.82
N ALA A 207 2.13 15.79 -4.85
CA ALA A 207 3.13 16.51 -4.07
C ALA A 207 3.18 17.99 -4.46
N TRP A 208 3.19 18.29 -5.76
CA TRP A 208 3.18 19.65 -6.28
C TRP A 208 1.93 20.44 -5.83
N MET A 209 0.74 19.85 -5.97
CA MET A 209 -0.52 20.47 -5.52
C MET A 209 -0.50 20.76 -4.02
N SER A 210 0.01 19.83 -3.22
CA SER A 210 0.16 20.00 -1.77
C SER A 210 1.06 21.18 -1.42
N ILE A 211 2.22 21.30 -2.08
CA ILE A 211 3.19 22.39 -1.84
C ILE A 211 2.60 23.75 -2.27
N LEU A 212 1.88 23.80 -3.40
CA LEU A 212 1.21 25.03 -3.84
C LEU A 212 0.12 25.45 -2.87
N TYR A 213 -0.65 24.50 -2.35
CA TYR A 213 -1.68 24.77 -1.34
C TYR A 213 -1.06 25.41 -0.09
N MET A 214 0.07 24.87 0.40
CA MET A 214 0.80 25.45 1.54
C MET A 214 1.30 26.88 1.28
N LYS A 215 1.74 27.18 0.05
CA LYS A 215 2.19 28.54 -0.30
C LYS A 215 1.06 29.56 -0.35
N LYS A 216 -0.12 29.14 -0.80
CA LYS A 216 -1.27 30.04 -1.07
C LYS A 216 -2.12 30.30 0.17
N THR A 217 -2.26 29.29 1.04
CA THR A 217 -2.97 29.47 2.31
C THR A 217 -1.95 29.97 3.32
N ASP A 218 -2.23 31.08 4.03
CA ASP A 218 -1.36 31.53 5.09
C ASP A 218 -1.42 30.53 6.26
N TRP A 219 -0.55 29.51 6.22
CA TRP A 219 -0.42 28.55 7.32
C TRP A 219 0.10 29.21 8.61
N LEU A 220 0.57 30.45 8.50
CA LEU A 220 1.16 31.26 9.55
C LEU A 220 0.13 32.06 10.37
N TYR A 221 -1.11 32.28 9.87
CA TYR A 221 -2.16 33.01 10.60
C TYR A 221 -3.17 32.10 11.29
#